data_AF-A0A0S8GG20-F1
#
_entry.id   AF-A0A0S8GG20-F1
#
_cell.length_a   1.000
_cell.length_b   1.000
_cell.length_c   1.000
_cell.angle_alpha   90.00
_cell.angle_beta   90.00
_cell.angle_gamma   90.00
#
_symmetry.space_group_name_H-M   'P 1'
#
loop_
_entity.id
_entity.type
_entity.pdbx_description
1 polymer ?
#
loop_
_entity_poly.entity_id
_entity_poly.type
_entity_poly.pdbx_seq_one_letter_code
_entity_poly.pdbx_strand_id
1 'polypeptide(L)'
;MAKAGESKRVKAGSAAAARLEKRIEFVQEYIKLWRQFFERFADDLEGRKIYKRDEDEFKKIFESLAHHHYQFTSKVYPEMSDTDGIVKILSQVISLSHLKNVSEAQLSKLQVDWHSLFIEMNKALGRLIARRALTPEELKLAKGAGPPPEEAPSAQPAPDEPS
;
A
#
# COMPACT_ATOMS: atom_id res chain seq x y z
N MET A 1 9.72 -26.44 6.98
CA MET A 1 10.24 -25.06 6.85
C MET A 1 10.73 -24.87 5.43
N ALA A 2 9.94 -24.23 4.55
CA ALA A 2 10.32 -23.98 3.16
C ALA A 2 11.15 -22.70 3.07
N LYS A 3 12.31 -22.77 2.41
CA LYS A 3 13.17 -21.62 2.10
C LYS A 3 12.33 -20.56 1.38
N ALA A 4 12.32 -19.32 1.89
CA ALA A 4 11.79 -18.17 1.16
C ALA A 4 12.55 -18.10 -0.18
N GLY A 5 11.84 -18.44 -1.26
CA GLY A 5 12.41 -18.59 -2.59
C GLY A 5 13.03 -17.28 -3.04
N GLU A 6 14.32 -17.32 -3.32
CA GLU A 6 15.05 -16.25 -3.99
C GLU A 6 14.40 -16.05 -5.37
N SER A 7 13.48 -15.10 -5.47
CA SER A 7 12.65 -14.91 -6.64
C SER A 7 13.49 -14.28 -7.76
N LYS A 8 13.96 -15.11 -8.70
CA LYS A 8 14.87 -14.69 -9.78
C LYS A 8 14.29 -13.52 -10.56
N ARG A 9 15.11 -12.48 -10.79
CA ARG A 9 14.76 -11.34 -11.64
C ARG A 9 14.38 -11.81 -13.04
N VAL A 10 13.37 -11.18 -13.62
CA VAL A 10 12.87 -11.50 -14.95
C VAL A 10 13.70 -10.76 -16.00
N LYS A 11 14.15 -11.46 -17.06
CA LYS A 11 14.92 -10.84 -18.15
C LYS A 11 14.09 -9.75 -18.86
N ALA A 12 14.68 -8.55 -18.98
CA ALA A 12 14.08 -7.43 -19.70
C ALA A 12 13.72 -7.80 -21.15
N GLY A 13 12.61 -7.27 -21.66
CA GLY A 13 12.12 -7.52 -23.02
C GLY A 13 11.48 -8.89 -23.25
N SER A 14 11.37 -9.74 -22.22
CA SER A 14 10.68 -11.03 -22.33
C SER A 14 9.16 -10.90 -22.15
N ALA A 15 8.39 -11.87 -22.68
CA ALA A 15 6.97 -11.98 -22.40
C ALA A 15 6.66 -12.12 -20.89
N ALA A 16 7.59 -12.69 -20.12
CA ALA A 16 7.47 -12.76 -18.67
C ALA A 16 7.61 -11.39 -18.01
N ALA A 17 8.48 -10.52 -18.52
CA ALA A 17 8.62 -9.14 -18.02
C ALA A 17 7.34 -8.35 -18.30
N ALA A 18 6.80 -8.41 -19.52
CA ALA A 18 5.54 -7.75 -19.86
C ALA A 18 4.36 -8.21 -18.98
N ARG A 19 4.29 -9.51 -18.65
CA ARG A 19 3.29 -10.04 -17.70
C ARG A 19 3.50 -9.53 -16.27
N LEU A 20 4.75 -9.37 -15.84
CA LEU A 20 5.08 -8.82 -14.53
C LEU A 20 4.71 -7.35 -14.42
N GLU A 21 4.95 -6.53 -15.46
CA GLU A 21 4.53 -5.12 -15.48
C GLU A 21 3.02 -4.98 -15.33
N LYS A 22 2.23 -5.69 -16.16
CA LYS A 22 0.76 -5.69 -16.06
C LYS A 22 0.23 -6.18 -14.71
N ARG A 23 1.03 -6.99 -14.01
CA ARG A 23 0.71 -7.49 -12.68
C ARG A 23 1.01 -6.42 -11.62
N ILE A 24 2.16 -5.76 -11.70
CA ILE A 24 2.55 -4.64 -10.84
C ILE A 24 1.54 -3.50 -10.96
N GLU A 25 1.23 -3.07 -12.19
CA GLU A 25 0.28 -2.00 -12.48
C GLU A 25 -1.08 -2.28 -11.84
N PHE A 26 -1.62 -3.46 -12.06
CA PHE A 26 -2.90 -3.84 -11.47
C PHE A 26 -2.88 -3.84 -9.94
N VAL A 27 -1.85 -4.44 -9.32
CA VAL A 27 -1.72 -4.50 -7.85
C VAL A 27 -1.59 -3.09 -7.28
N GLN A 28 -0.84 -2.21 -7.95
CA GLN A 28 -0.69 -0.82 -7.57
C GLN A 28 -2.02 -0.05 -7.64
N GLU A 29 -2.81 -0.22 -8.69
CA GLU A 29 -4.14 0.40 -8.80
C GLU A 29 -5.10 -0.12 -7.73
N TYR A 30 -5.07 -1.41 -7.44
CA TYR A 30 -5.89 -1.98 -6.36
C TYR A 30 -5.51 -1.40 -4.99
N ILE A 31 -4.22 -1.26 -4.70
CA ILE A 31 -3.72 -0.62 -3.47
C ILE A 31 -4.14 0.85 -3.37
N LYS A 32 -4.13 1.58 -4.49
CA LYS A 32 -4.63 2.97 -4.54
C LYS A 32 -6.12 3.03 -4.21
N LEU A 33 -6.91 2.09 -4.73
CA LEU A 33 -8.34 2.01 -4.45
C LEU A 33 -8.60 1.66 -2.97
N TRP A 34 -7.82 0.73 -2.41
CA TRP A 34 -7.86 0.36 -1.00
C TRP A 34 -7.56 1.54 -0.08
N ARG A 35 -6.58 2.36 -0.45
CA ARG A 35 -6.25 3.62 0.25
C ARG A 35 -7.41 4.62 0.22
N GLN A 36 -7.97 4.87 -0.96
CA GLN A 36 -9.11 5.78 -1.13
C GLN A 36 -10.34 5.37 -0.32
N PHE A 37 -10.57 4.05 -0.20
CA PHE A 37 -11.67 3.52 0.62
C PHE A 37 -11.58 3.94 2.08
N PHE A 38 -10.39 4.15 2.62
CA PHE A 38 -10.23 4.46 4.03
C PHE A 38 -10.06 5.96 4.27
N GLU A 39 -9.19 6.62 3.51
CA GLU A 39 -8.94 8.07 3.62
C GLU A 39 -10.23 8.90 3.48
N ARG A 40 -11.19 8.46 2.66
CA ARG A 40 -12.42 9.22 2.43
C ARG A 40 -13.52 8.97 3.46
N PHE A 41 -13.47 7.83 4.14
CA PHE A 41 -14.65 7.23 4.74
C PHE A 41 -14.44 6.68 6.13
N ALA A 42 -13.21 6.41 6.56
CA ALA A 42 -12.89 5.93 7.89
C ALA A 42 -12.23 7.00 8.78
N ASP A 43 -11.70 8.07 8.18
CA ASP A 43 -11.25 9.27 8.89
C ASP A 43 -12.42 10.25 9.08
N ASP A 44 -12.52 10.79 10.30
CA ASP A 44 -13.41 11.92 10.67
C ASP A 44 -14.90 11.70 10.34
N LEU A 45 -15.45 10.55 10.75
CA LEU A 45 -16.89 10.28 10.67
C LEU A 45 -17.71 10.87 11.83
N GLU A 46 -17.04 11.21 12.93
CA GLU A 46 -17.69 11.74 14.12
C GLU A 46 -18.22 13.16 13.82
N GLY A 47 -19.51 13.40 14.07
CA GLY A 47 -20.14 14.69 13.73
C GLY A 47 -20.35 14.96 12.23
N ARG A 48 -19.71 14.21 11.31
CA ARG A 48 -19.90 14.37 9.87
C ARG A 48 -21.32 14.05 9.44
N LYS A 49 -21.91 14.95 8.65
CA LYS A 49 -23.18 14.70 7.97
C LYS A 49 -22.90 13.89 6.70
N ILE A 50 -23.46 12.70 6.63
CA ILE A 50 -23.37 11.83 5.44
C ILE A 50 -24.48 12.24 4.49
N TYR A 51 -24.10 12.69 3.29
CA TYR A 51 -25.04 12.97 2.22
C TYR A 51 -25.17 11.75 1.31
N LYS A 52 -26.27 11.70 0.54
CA LYS A 52 -26.48 10.63 -0.45
C LYS A 52 -25.29 10.47 -1.41
N ARG A 53 -24.66 11.58 -1.79
CA ARG A 53 -23.48 11.57 -2.65
C ARG A 53 -22.29 10.85 -2.01
N ASP A 54 -22.05 11.03 -0.69
CA ASP A 54 -20.97 10.34 0.01
C ASP A 54 -21.21 8.82 -0.01
N GLU A 55 -22.46 8.40 0.23
CA GLU A 55 -22.88 7.00 0.20
C GLU A 55 -22.74 6.39 -1.21
N ASP A 56 -23.12 7.13 -2.25
CA ASP A 56 -22.95 6.73 -3.65
C ASP A 56 -21.47 6.60 -4.05
N GLU A 57 -20.60 7.50 -3.56
CA GLU A 57 -19.15 7.44 -3.78
C GLU A 57 -18.52 6.26 -3.03
N PHE A 58 -18.93 6.04 -1.77
CA PHE A 58 -18.51 4.88 -0.97
C PHE A 58 -18.86 3.57 -1.69
N LYS A 59 -20.11 3.45 -2.13
CA LYS A 59 -20.61 2.25 -2.80
C LYS A 59 -19.81 1.95 -4.07
N LYS A 60 -19.48 2.95 -4.87
CA LYS A 60 -18.65 2.77 -6.09
C LYS A 60 -17.27 2.20 -5.78
N ILE A 61 -16.60 2.73 -4.75
CA ILE A 61 -15.27 2.25 -4.35
C ILE A 61 -15.38 0.83 -3.78
N PHE A 62 -16.36 0.60 -2.90
CA PHE A 62 -16.65 -0.70 -2.32
C PHE A 62 -16.89 -1.78 -3.38
N GLU A 63 -17.80 -1.52 -4.32
CA GLU A 63 -18.13 -2.44 -5.41
C GLU A 63 -16.91 -2.71 -6.29
N SER A 64 -16.10 -1.70 -6.58
CA SER A 64 -14.86 -1.87 -7.35
C SER A 64 -13.84 -2.74 -6.61
N LEU A 65 -13.67 -2.57 -5.30
CA LEU A 65 -12.78 -3.42 -4.49
C LEU A 65 -13.25 -4.87 -4.47
N ALA A 66 -14.56 -5.08 -4.26
CA ALA A 66 -15.18 -6.39 -4.24
C ALA A 66 -15.07 -7.09 -5.61
N HIS A 67 -15.41 -6.39 -6.70
CA HIS A 67 -15.37 -6.91 -8.05
C HIS A 67 -13.96 -7.36 -8.47
N HIS A 68 -12.94 -6.56 -8.13
CA HIS A 68 -11.56 -6.84 -8.51
C HIS A 68 -10.82 -7.77 -7.52
N HIS A 69 -11.44 -8.16 -6.40
CA HIS A 69 -10.78 -8.91 -5.34
C HIS A 69 -10.18 -10.24 -5.83
N TYR A 70 -10.94 -11.06 -6.56
CA TYR A 70 -10.43 -12.33 -7.08
C TYR A 70 -9.21 -12.13 -8.02
N GLN A 71 -9.29 -11.12 -8.87
CA GLN A 71 -8.20 -10.79 -9.78
C GLN A 71 -6.97 -10.31 -9.01
N PHE A 72 -7.16 -9.51 -7.95
CA PHE A 72 -6.10 -9.11 -7.04
C PHE A 72 -5.42 -10.32 -6.40
N THR A 73 -6.19 -11.24 -5.81
CA THR A 73 -5.67 -12.45 -5.18
C THR A 73 -4.79 -13.26 -6.14
N SER A 74 -5.27 -13.49 -7.36
CA SER A 74 -4.48 -14.21 -8.38
C SER A 74 -3.19 -13.48 -8.80
N LYS A 75 -3.21 -12.15 -8.80
CA LYS A 75 -2.09 -11.29 -9.21
C LYS A 75 -1.15 -10.93 -8.08
N VAL A 76 -1.52 -11.09 -6.82
CA VAL A 76 -0.60 -10.86 -5.69
C VAL A 76 0.12 -12.15 -5.30
N TYR A 77 -0.49 -13.32 -5.53
CA TYR A 77 0.10 -14.62 -5.24
C TYR A 77 1.42 -14.91 -6.00
N PRO A 78 2.47 -15.44 -5.36
CA PRO A 78 2.55 -15.90 -3.97
C PRO A 78 3.04 -14.84 -2.99
N GLU A 79 3.15 -13.58 -3.41
CA GLU A 79 3.80 -12.54 -2.62
C GLU A 79 2.96 -12.10 -1.42
N MET A 80 1.67 -12.44 -1.36
CA MET A 80 0.79 -12.21 -0.21
C MET A 80 -0.05 -13.47 0.01
N SER A 81 -0.12 -13.92 1.26
CA SER A 81 -0.87 -15.13 1.64
C SER A 81 -2.25 -14.82 2.19
N ASP A 82 -2.42 -13.75 2.95
CA ASP A 82 -3.70 -13.37 3.54
C ASP A 82 -4.43 -12.33 2.67
N THR A 83 -5.07 -12.80 1.61
CA THR A 83 -5.97 -11.96 0.81
C THR A 83 -7.39 -11.95 1.35
N ASP A 84 -7.78 -12.98 2.11
CA ASP A 84 -9.13 -13.15 2.64
C ASP A 84 -9.48 -12.07 3.69
N GLY A 85 -8.47 -11.52 4.37
CA GLY A 85 -8.61 -10.36 5.24
C GLY A 85 -9.30 -9.18 4.55
N ILE A 86 -9.14 -9.00 3.23
CA ILE A 86 -9.78 -7.94 2.45
C ILE A 86 -11.31 -8.10 2.49
N VAL A 87 -11.80 -9.31 2.19
CA VAL A 87 -13.23 -9.62 2.18
C VAL A 87 -13.80 -9.49 3.59
N LYS A 88 -13.06 -9.92 4.60
CA LYS A 88 -13.45 -9.77 6.00
C LYS A 88 -13.72 -8.29 6.35
N ILE A 89 -12.81 -7.38 5.99
CA ILE A 89 -13.00 -5.94 6.22
C ILE A 89 -14.19 -5.40 5.43
N LEU A 90 -14.29 -5.71 4.13
CA LEU A 90 -15.42 -5.26 3.32
C LEU A 90 -16.75 -5.75 3.89
N SER A 91 -16.82 -6.98 4.40
CA SER A 91 -18.05 -7.51 5.01
C SER A 91 -18.48 -6.79 6.30
N GLN A 92 -17.53 -6.13 6.99
CA GLN A 92 -17.80 -5.35 8.19
C GLN A 92 -18.25 -3.92 7.87
N VAL A 93 -18.10 -3.46 6.62
CA VAL A 93 -18.37 -2.07 6.23
C VAL A 93 -19.25 -2.05 4.99
N ILE A 94 -20.56 -2.24 5.20
CA ILE A 94 -21.55 -2.32 4.11
C ILE A 94 -22.05 -0.95 3.63
N SER A 95 -21.87 0.10 4.43
CA SER A 95 -22.28 1.49 4.13
C SER A 95 -21.56 2.49 5.03
N LEU A 96 -21.51 3.76 4.63
CA LEU A 96 -21.03 4.84 5.49
C LEU A 96 -21.93 5.03 6.70
N SER A 97 -23.23 4.95 6.46
CA SER A 97 -24.23 5.01 7.52
C SER A 97 -24.05 3.89 8.54
N HIS A 98 -23.67 2.68 8.13
CA HIS A 98 -23.29 1.61 9.04
C HIS A 98 -22.03 1.95 9.82
N LEU A 99 -20.98 2.43 9.13
CA LEU A 99 -19.70 2.79 9.73
C LEU A 99 -19.82 3.92 10.76
N LYS A 100 -20.77 4.84 10.60
CA LYS A 100 -21.06 5.87 11.61
C LYS A 100 -21.66 5.33 12.91
N ASN A 101 -22.33 4.18 12.85
CA ASN A 101 -23.03 3.59 13.99
C ASN A 101 -22.23 2.47 14.69
N VAL A 102 -21.05 2.11 14.18
CA VAL A 102 -20.18 1.16 14.88
C VAL A 102 -19.60 1.82 16.13
N SER A 103 -19.33 1.01 17.17
CA SER A 103 -18.65 1.52 18.35
C SER A 103 -17.22 1.97 18.02
N GLU A 104 -16.69 2.93 18.78
CA GLU A 104 -15.31 3.40 18.65
C GLU A 104 -14.31 2.23 18.69
N ALA A 105 -14.49 1.28 19.61
CA ALA A 105 -13.64 0.09 19.70
C ALA A 105 -13.68 -0.78 18.43
N GLN A 106 -14.85 -0.94 17.81
CA GLN A 106 -14.98 -1.65 16.54
C GLN A 106 -14.33 -0.89 15.39
N LEU A 107 -14.51 0.44 15.36
CA LEU A 107 -13.87 1.30 14.38
C LEU A 107 -12.35 1.21 14.51
N SER A 108 -11.78 1.44 15.69
CA SER A 108 -10.32 1.33 15.92
C SER A 108 -9.77 -0.03 15.50
N LYS A 109 -10.48 -1.13 15.80
CA LYS A 109 -10.08 -2.46 15.35
C LYS A 109 -10.09 -2.58 13.83
N LEU A 110 -11.15 -2.11 13.18
CA LEU A 110 -11.27 -2.09 11.71
C LEU A 110 -10.13 -1.28 11.09
N GLN A 111 -9.75 -0.15 11.69
CA GLN A 111 -8.64 0.68 11.25
C GLN A 111 -7.30 -0.06 11.32
N VAL A 112 -7.05 -0.78 12.42
CA VAL A 112 -5.84 -1.61 12.59
C VAL A 112 -5.80 -2.76 11.57
N ASP A 113 -6.92 -3.49 11.40
CA ASP A 113 -7.03 -4.59 10.45
C ASP A 113 -6.78 -4.08 9.02
N TRP A 114 -7.37 -2.93 8.67
CA TRP A 114 -7.22 -2.29 7.37
C TRP A 114 -5.77 -1.88 7.08
N HIS A 115 -5.12 -1.24 8.06
CA HIS A 115 -3.74 -0.77 7.92
C HIS A 115 -2.75 -1.94 7.83
N SER A 116 -3.00 -3.01 8.60
CA SER A 116 -2.20 -4.23 8.56
C SER A 116 -2.21 -4.85 7.16
N LEU A 117 -3.38 -4.95 6.52
CA LEU A 117 -3.47 -5.42 5.13
C LEU A 117 -2.79 -4.46 4.16
N PHE A 118 -2.96 -3.15 4.34
CA PHE A 118 -2.30 -2.16 3.48
C PHE A 118 -0.77 -2.32 3.49
N ILE A 119 -0.18 -2.55 4.67
CA ILE A 119 1.26 -2.84 4.82
C ILE A 119 1.63 -4.10 4.04
N GLU A 120 0.88 -5.20 4.21
CA GLU A 120 1.16 -6.47 3.53
C GLU A 120 1.03 -6.37 2.00
N MET A 121 0.01 -5.65 1.51
CA MET A 121 -0.13 -5.37 0.08
C MET A 121 1.08 -4.59 -0.48
N ASN A 122 1.56 -3.58 0.24
CA ASN A 122 2.72 -2.79 -0.19
C ASN A 122 4.02 -3.61 -0.14
N LYS A 123 4.20 -4.47 0.86
CA LYS A 123 5.32 -5.43 0.89
C LYS A 123 5.27 -6.37 -0.32
N ALA A 124 4.09 -6.88 -0.65
CA ALA A 124 3.89 -7.74 -1.81
C ALA A 124 4.18 -7.02 -3.13
N LEU A 125 3.71 -5.78 -3.27
CA LEU A 125 4.05 -4.92 -4.41
C LEU A 125 5.57 -4.69 -4.50
N GLY A 126 6.24 -4.41 -3.38
CA GLY A 126 7.69 -4.26 -3.32
C GLY A 126 8.43 -5.53 -3.79
N ARG A 127 7.97 -6.72 -3.37
CA ARG A 127 8.50 -8.00 -3.86
C ARG A 127 8.31 -8.17 -5.37
N LEU A 128 7.16 -7.77 -5.92
CA LEU A 128 6.92 -7.79 -7.37
C LEU A 128 7.85 -6.86 -8.14
N ILE A 129 8.01 -5.64 -7.65
CA ILE A 129 8.91 -4.65 -8.26
C ILE A 129 10.37 -5.14 -8.19
N ALA A 130 10.79 -5.76 -7.08
CA ALA A 130 12.15 -6.28 -6.94
C ALA A 130 12.49 -7.40 -7.94
N ARG A 131 11.47 -8.12 -8.44
CA ARG A 131 11.62 -9.15 -9.49
C ARG A 131 11.74 -8.56 -10.89
N ARG A 132 11.37 -7.29 -11.08
CA ARG A 132 11.59 -6.57 -12.33
C ARG A 132 13.10 -6.47 -12.59
N ALA A 133 13.52 -6.70 -13.83
CA ALA A 133 14.85 -6.26 -14.22
C ALA A 133 14.86 -4.73 -14.24
N LEU A 134 15.74 -4.13 -13.47
CA LEU A 134 15.99 -2.69 -13.53
C LEU A 134 16.39 -2.32 -14.96
N THR A 135 15.78 -1.25 -15.47
CA THR A 135 16.24 -0.62 -16.69
C THR A 135 17.65 -0.05 -16.49
N PRO A 136 18.43 0.16 -17.57
CA PRO A 136 19.74 0.80 -17.47
C PRO A 136 19.70 2.17 -16.77
N GLU A 137 18.61 2.93 -16.91
CA GLU A 137 18.40 4.22 -16.24
C GLU A 137 18.17 4.07 -14.73
N GLU A 138 17.35 3.11 -14.30
CA GLU A 138 17.13 2.82 -12.88
C GLU A 138 18.39 2.26 -12.20
N LEU A 139 19.24 1.53 -12.95
CA LEU A 139 20.56 1.09 -12.50
C LEU A 139 21.54 2.26 -12.30
N LYS A 140 21.48 3.29 -13.16
CA LYS A 140 22.28 4.51 -12.99
C LYS A 140 21.81 5.30 -11.77
N LEU A 141 20.50 5.43 -11.57
CA LEU A 141 19.94 6.14 -10.41
C LEU A 141 20.29 5.44 -9.09
N ALA A 142 20.18 4.10 -9.04
CA ALA A 142 20.55 3.31 -7.86
C ALA A 142 22.05 3.34 -7.53
N LYS A 143 22.91 3.59 -8.52
CA LYS A 143 24.36 3.78 -8.34
C LYS A 143 24.76 5.24 -8.09
N GLY A 144 23.88 6.19 -8.40
CA GLY A 144 24.07 7.63 -8.20
C GLY A 144 23.65 8.14 -6.82
N ALA A 145 22.91 7.34 -6.05
CA ALA A 145 22.70 7.56 -4.62
C ALA A 145 23.98 7.16 -3.85
N GLY A 146 25.01 8.00 -3.93
CA GLY A 146 26.15 7.94 -3.02
C GLY A 146 25.67 8.13 -1.56
N PRO A 147 26.47 7.71 -0.56
CA PRO A 147 26.13 7.95 0.84
C PRO A 147 25.83 9.44 1.05
N PRO A 148 24.89 9.80 1.94
CA PRO A 148 24.63 11.20 2.25
C PRO A 148 25.96 11.89 2.55
N PRO A 149 26.16 13.14 2.09
CA PRO A 149 27.39 13.86 2.40
C PRO A 149 27.54 13.84 3.92
N GLU A 150 28.66 13.25 4.36
CA GLU A 150 29.12 13.28 5.73
C GLU A 150 29.08 14.74 6.17
N GLU A 151 28.12 15.09 7.04
CA GLU A 151 28.02 16.43 7.62
C GLU A 151 29.39 16.76 8.20
N ALA A 152 30.08 17.70 7.56
CA ALA A 152 31.33 18.22 8.06
C ALA A 152 31.12 18.64 9.52
N PRO A 153 32.00 18.25 10.46
CA PRO A 153 31.83 18.58 11.85
C PRO A 153 31.69 20.09 12.01
N SER A 154 30.54 20.51 12.53
CA SER A 154 30.25 21.90 12.82
C SER A 154 31.34 22.44 13.74
N ALA A 155 32.11 23.40 13.24
CA ALA A 155 33.09 24.12 14.03
C ALA A 155 32.38 24.78 15.22
N GLN A 156 32.73 24.37 16.44
CA GLN A 156 32.32 25.07 17.65
C GLN A 156 32.97 26.46 17.65
N PRO A 157 32.23 27.54 17.97
CA PRO A 157 32.84 28.84 18.20
C PRO A 157 33.65 28.78 19.51
N ALA A 158 34.86 29.34 19.47
CA ALA A 158 35.77 29.43 20.61
C ALA A 158 35.13 30.21 21.77
N PRO A 159 35.43 29.85 23.04
CA PRO A 159 34.96 30.62 24.18
C PRO A 159 35.74 31.93 24.30
N ASP A 160 35.02 33.03 24.51
CA ASP A 160 35.58 34.35 24.84
C ASP A 160 36.45 34.26 26.11
N GLU A 161 37.71 34.71 26.00
CA GLU A 161 38.56 35.00 27.15
C GLU A 161 38.12 36.31 27.82
N PRO A 162 37.97 36.35 29.16
CA PRO A 162 37.72 37.59 29.87
C PRO A 162 39.04 38.34 30.13
N SER A 163 39.03 39.66 29.95
CA SER A 163 39.97 40.60 30.56
C SER A 163 39.21 41.62 31.40
#